data_AF-A0A698XMS8-F1
#
_entry.id   AF-A0A698XMS8-F1
#
_cell.length_a   1.000
_cell.length_b   1.000
_cell.length_c   1.000
_cell.angle_alpha   90.00
_cell.angle_beta   90.00
_cell.angle_gamma   90.00
#
_symmetry.space_group_name_H-M   'P 1'
#
loop_
_entity.id
_entity.type
_entity.pdbx_description
1 polymer ?
#
loop_
_entity_poly.entity_id
_entity_poly.type
_entity_poly.pdbx_seq_one_letter_code
_entity_poly.pdbx_strand_id
1 'polypeptide(L)'
;MPQQLISRNIVPYHNEPSKLYLGYREQDYKKPWAKYFNPNVALISDEVEKGLICSPWASPLGYGPSEAHDRLLRPGYETIENGFVATKEGTTMIAVRTDMGDGEKHRLLLTGEIYKLWHPQAHQYTWRNPDELDITHKSSYAERYIGIFSFINEYLGSHCTDLTVAFIDPKELGIEKEKWPEMGIETMVCARIGTPDTARAGWEEGVEVEVLVAGSRGRGEGFDGSLRDGDES
;
A
#
# COMPACT_ATOMS: atom_id res chain seq x y z
N MET A 1 14.40 10.76 -19.58
CA MET A 1 14.64 9.33 -19.91
C MET A 1 13.64 8.54 -19.08
N PRO A 2 12.79 7.68 -19.65
CA PRO A 2 11.98 6.78 -18.83
C PRO A 2 12.95 5.93 -17.99
N GLN A 3 12.74 5.91 -16.68
CA GLN A 3 13.60 5.16 -15.78
C GLN A 3 13.55 3.69 -16.20
N GLN A 4 14.73 3.14 -16.53
CA GLN A 4 14.83 1.76 -17.00
C GLN A 4 14.30 0.84 -15.91
N LEU A 5 13.17 0.18 -16.17
CA LEU A 5 12.52 -0.74 -15.24
C LEU A 5 13.53 -1.81 -14.80
N ILE A 6 13.69 -1.94 -13.48
CA ILE A 6 14.71 -2.78 -12.84
C ILE A 6 14.26 -4.24 -12.84
N SER A 7 12.95 -4.48 -12.75
CA SER A 7 12.38 -5.83 -12.80
C SER A 7 11.57 -6.07 -14.07
N ARG A 8 11.61 -7.30 -14.56
CA ARG A 8 10.87 -7.74 -15.75
C ARG A 8 10.13 -9.03 -15.44
N ASN A 9 8.90 -9.13 -15.94
CA ASN A 9 8.14 -10.37 -15.90
C ASN A 9 8.71 -11.35 -16.93
N ILE A 10 9.74 -12.12 -16.53
CA ILE A 10 10.42 -13.07 -17.41
C ILE A 10 10.09 -14.53 -17.10
N VAL A 11 9.31 -14.79 -16.06
CA VAL A 11 8.88 -16.15 -15.66
C VAL A 11 7.37 -16.18 -15.41
N PRO A 12 6.72 -17.34 -15.47
CA PRO A 12 5.31 -17.46 -15.13
C PRO A 12 5.01 -16.95 -13.72
N TYR A 13 3.83 -16.35 -13.51
CA TYR A 13 3.39 -15.87 -12.18
C TYR A 13 3.39 -16.97 -11.12
N HIS A 14 3.14 -18.22 -11.53
CA HIS A 14 3.19 -19.41 -10.68
C HIS A 14 4.43 -20.26 -11.02
N ASN A 15 5.61 -19.64 -11.02
CA ASN A 15 6.88 -20.34 -11.20
C ASN A 15 7.16 -21.38 -10.10
N GLU A 16 6.59 -21.21 -8.90
CA GLU A 16 6.67 -22.17 -7.79
C GLU A 16 5.30 -22.46 -7.16
N PRO A 17 4.47 -23.33 -7.77
CA PRO A 17 3.10 -23.60 -7.27
C PRO A 17 3.06 -24.11 -5.83
N SER A 18 4.10 -24.78 -5.36
CA SER A 18 4.22 -25.23 -3.97
C SER A 18 4.23 -24.09 -2.94
N LYS A 19 4.52 -22.86 -3.37
CA LYS A 19 4.53 -21.64 -2.56
C LYS A 19 3.17 -20.92 -2.49
N LEU A 20 2.18 -21.33 -3.30
CA LEU A 20 0.82 -20.78 -3.31
C LEU A 20 -0.02 -21.36 -2.15
N TYR A 21 0.12 -20.79 -0.96
CA TYR A 21 -0.66 -21.20 0.21
C TYR A 21 -0.86 -20.04 1.20
N LEU A 22 -1.96 -20.07 1.95
CA LEU A 22 -2.24 -19.12 3.03
C LEU A 22 -1.55 -19.53 4.32
N GLY A 23 -1.22 -18.53 5.14
CA GLY A 23 -0.57 -18.71 6.43
C GLY A 23 0.82 -19.34 6.36
N TYR A 24 1.32 -19.75 7.53
CA TYR A 24 2.63 -20.40 7.69
C TYR A 24 2.47 -21.91 7.80
N ARG A 25 3.38 -22.64 7.15
CA ARG A 25 3.60 -24.08 7.28
C ARG A 25 4.82 -24.35 8.18
N GLU A 26 5.05 -25.62 8.50
CA GLU A 26 6.11 -26.03 9.45
C GLU A 26 7.49 -25.46 9.11
N GLN A 27 7.84 -25.41 7.81
CA GLN A 27 9.11 -24.85 7.35
C GLN A 27 9.23 -23.34 7.54
N ASP A 28 8.11 -22.62 7.52
CA ASP A 28 8.09 -21.16 7.65
C ASP A 28 8.35 -20.76 9.10
N TYR A 29 7.86 -21.57 10.05
CA TYR A 29 8.14 -21.41 11.48
C TYR A 29 9.62 -21.61 11.85
N LYS A 30 10.43 -22.17 10.96
CA LYS A 30 11.89 -22.32 11.14
C LYS A 30 12.66 -21.03 10.75
N LYS A 31 11.99 -20.04 10.17
CA LYS A 31 12.62 -18.78 9.72
C LYS A 31 12.81 -17.79 10.90
N PRO A 32 13.85 -16.93 10.88
CA PRO A 32 14.12 -16.00 11.97
C PRO A 32 12.98 -15.01 12.29
N TRP A 33 12.19 -14.66 11.28
CA TRP A 33 11.05 -13.73 11.39
C TRP A 33 9.73 -14.42 11.76
N ALA A 34 9.70 -15.74 11.94
CA ALA A 34 8.47 -16.47 12.24
C ALA A 34 7.78 -16.02 13.54
N LYS A 35 8.55 -15.53 14.50
CA LYS A 35 8.02 -14.96 15.76
C LYS A 35 7.09 -13.75 15.54
N TYR A 36 7.14 -13.11 14.38
CA TYR A 36 6.27 -11.98 14.03
C TYR A 36 4.97 -12.43 13.35
N PHE A 37 4.84 -13.71 12.97
CA PHE A 37 3.63 -14.21 12.34
C PHE A 37 2.53 -14.37 13.38
N ASN A 38 1.44 -13.62 13.21
CA ASN A 38 0.24 -13.74 14.01
C ASN A 38 -0.96 -13.97 13.07
N PRO A 39 -1.58 -15.17 13.04
CA PRO A 39 -2.69 -15.44 12.13
C PRO A 39 -3.99 -14.69 12.50
N ASN A 40 -4.07 -14.12 13.70
CA ASN A 40 -5.22 -13.36 14.16
C ASN A 40 -5.04 -11.89 13.75
N VAL A 41 -5.63 -11.54 12.60
CA VAL A 41 -5.65 -10.17 12.10
C VAL A 41 -6.63 -9.35 12.94
N ALA A 42 -6.16 -8.21 13.46
CA ALA A 42 -7.04 -7.28 14.16
C ALA A 42 -8.13 -6.76 13.21
N LEU A 43 -9.30 -6.46 13.76
CA LEU A 43 -10.34 -5.79 12.98
C LEU A 43 -9.85 -4.40 12.55
N ILE A 44 -10.42 -3.90 11.45
CA ILE A 44 -10.23 -2.52 11.02
C ILE A 44 -10.65 -1.55 12.14
N SER A 45 -10.10 -0.34 12.14
CA SER A 45 -10.47 0.66 13.14
C SER A 45 -11.92 1.13 12.96
N ASP A 46 -12.52 1.61 14.05
CA ASP A 46 -13.86 2.22 14.04
C ASP A 46 -14.00 3.33 12.97
N GLU A 47 -12.95 4.08 12.70
CA GLU A 47 -12.95 5.14 11.69
C GLU A 47 -13.08 4.57 10.27
N VAL A 48 -12.36 3.48 9.97
CA VAL A 48 -12.45 2.79 8.68
C VAL A 48 -13.82 2.12 8.55
N GLU A 49 -14.31 1.46 9.60
CA GLU A 49 -15.64 0.84 9.59
C GLU A 49 -16.75 1.87 9.32
N LYS A 50 -16.72 3.02 10.01
CA LYS A 50 -17.67 4.12 9.76
C LYS A 50 -17.57 4.66 8.34
N GLY A 51 -16.36 4.83 7.81
CA GLY A 51 -16.14 5.24 6.42
C GLY A 51 -16.74 4.27 5.41
N LEU A 52 -16.63 2.97 5.67
CA LEU A 52 -17.23 1.92 4.84
C LEU A 52 -18.77 1.92 4.93
N ILE A 53 -19.35 2.08 6.11
CA ILE A 53 -20.81 2.17 6.30
C ILE A 53 -21.40 3.38 5.53
N CYS A 54 -20.66 4.49 5.48
CA CYS A 54 -21.05 5.68 4.73
C CYS A 54 -20.80 5.57 3.22
N SER A 55 -20.19 4.50 2.74
CA SER A 55 -19.87 4.31 1.33
C SER A 55 -21.00 3.56 0.59
N PRO A 56 -21.16 3.76 -0.73
CA PRO A 56 -20.38 4.66 -1.57
C PRO A 56 -20.71 6.13 -1.32
N TRP A 57 -19.69 6.98 -1.35
CA TRP A 57 -19.88 8.43 -1.33
C TRP A 57 -20.42 8.95 -2.67
N ALA A 58 -20.90 10.19 -2.70
CA ALA A 58 -21.37 10.83 -3.92
C ALA A 58 -20.22 11.00 -4.94
N SER A 59 -20.45 10.62 -6.20
CA SER A 59 -19.42 10.60 -7.24
C SER A 59 -18.62 11.90 -7.44
N PRO A 60 -19.17 13.12 -7.27
CA PRO A 60 -18.39 14.36 -7.37
C PRO A 60 -17.36 14.57 -6.25
N LEU A 61 -17.40 13.78 -5.18
CA LEU A 61 -16.43 13.85 -4.08
C LEU A 61 -15.16 13.03 -4.37
N GLY A 62 -15.25 12.07 -5.28
CA GLY A 62 -14.10 11.28 -5.71
C GLY A 62 -13.20 12.03 -6.69
N TYR A 63 -11.95 11.58 -6.77
CA TYR A 63 -10.97 12.08 -7.73
C TYR A 63 -10.12 10.93 -8.27
N GLY A 64 -9.50 11.14 -9.43
CA GLY A 64 -8.61 10.17 -10.05
C GLY A 64 -7.13 10.41 -9.75
N PRO A 65 -6.24 9.49 -10.17
CA PRO A 65 -4.78 9.62 -10.06
C PRO A 65 -4.22 10.95 -10.58
N SER A 66 -4.79 11.48 -11.67
CA SER A 66 -4.37 12.76 -12.26
C SER A 66 -4.51 13.96 -11.31
N GLU A 67 -5.38 13.88 -10.30
CA GLU A 67 -5.58 14.93 -9.30
C GLU A 67 -4.78 14.70 -8.01
N ALA A 68 -4.12 13.54 -7.86
CA ALA A 68 -3.45 13.14 -6.61
C ALA A 68 -2.40 14.16 -6.14
N HIS A 69 -1.63 14.74 -7.07
CA HIS A 69 -0.63 15.76 -6.77
C HIS A 69 -1.17 17.03 -6.10
N ASP A 70 -2.42 17.40 -6.39
CA ASP A 70 -3.06 18.55 -5.78
C ASP A 70 -3.79 18.14 -4.51
N ARG A 71 -4.59 17.06 -4.56
CA ARG A 71 -5.44 16.61 -3.46
C ARG A 71 -4.64 16.21 -2.22
N LEU A 72 -3.62 15.38 -2.39
CA LEU A 72 -2.87 14.80 -1.27
C LEU A 72 -1.88 15.78 -0.64
N LEU A 73 -1.55 16.87 -1.35
CA LEU A 73 -0.64 17.91 -0.87
C LEU A 73 -1.37 19.09 -0.22
N ARG A 74 -2.70 19.02 -0.07
CA ARG A 74 -3.46 20.04 0.67
C ARG A 74 -3.27 19.88 2.17
N PRO A 75 -3.14 20.99 2.91
CA PRO A 75 -3.19 20.94 4.38
C PRO A 75 -4.54 20.42 4.88
N GLY A 76 -4.51 19.66 5.97
CA GLY A 76 -5.71 19.14 6.63
C GLY A 76 -6.10 17.73 6.18
N TYR A 77 -7.40 17.44 6.23
CA TYR A 77 -8.00 16.18 5.82
C TYR A 77 -8.94 16.42 4.64
N GLU A 78 -8.95 15.48 3.70
CA GLU A 78 -9.92 15.44 2.60
C GLU A 78 -11.31 15.01 3.10
N THR A 79 -12.32 15.18 2.25
CA THR A 79 -13.70 14.79 2.61
C THR A 79 -13.82 13.28 2.84
N ILE A 80 -13.07 12.49 2.09
CA ILE A 80 -13.07 11.02 2.14
C ILE A 80 -11.66 10.55 2.53
N GLU A 81 -11.41 10.43 3.83
CA GLU A 81 -10.19 9.80 4.36
C GLU A 81 -10.36 8.28 4.58
N ASN A 82 -11.61 7.82 4.69
CA ASN A 82 -11.99 6.41 4.84
C ASN A 82 -13.26 6.13 4.04
N GLY A 83 -13.21 5.16 3.12
CA GLY A 83 -14.35 4.73 2.31
C GLY A 83 -14.04 4.58 0.83
N PHE A 84 -15.09 4.45 0.02
CA PHE A 84 -14.95 4.31 -1.43
C PHE A 84 -16.01 5.10 -2.22
N VAL A 85 -15.68 5.44 -3.46
CA VAL A 85 -16.55 6.13 -4.40
C VAL A 85 -16.24 5.72 -5.83
N ALA A 86 -17.27 5.52 -6.64
CA ALA A 86 -17.14 5.44 -8.09
C ALA A 86 -17.28 6.84 -8.69
N THR A 87 -16.25 7.31 -9.40
CA THR A 87 -16.27 8.61 -10.08
C THR A 87 -17.13 8.56 -11.34
N LYS A 88 -17.43 9.71 -11.93
CA LYS A 88 -18.25 9.78 -13.16
C LYS A 88 -17.53 9.17 -14.37
N GLU A 89 -16.21 9.14 -14.30
CA GLU A 89 -15.29 8.61 -15.30
C GLU A 89 -15.14 7.09 -15.19
N GLY A 90 -15.76 6.45 -14.18
CA GLY A 90 -15.74 5.01 -13.97
C GLY A 90 -14.59 4.52 -13.09
N THR A 91 -13.74 5.42 -12.58
CA THR A 91 -12.68 5.10 -11.63
C THR A 91 -13.27 4.81 -10.25
N THR A 92 -12.76 3.79 -9.55
CA THR A 92 -13.10 3.59 -8.14
C THR A 92 -11.97 4.14 -7.28
N MET A 93 -12.24 5.20 -6.52
CA MET A 93 -11.35 5.72 -5.50
C MET A 93 -11.64 5.02 -4.18
N ILE A 94 -10.57 4.53 -3.54
CA ILE A 94 -10.61 3.94 -2.20
C ILE A 94 -9.63 4.73 -1.34
N ALA A 95 -10.10 5.24 -0.21
CA ALA A 95 -9.27 5.92 0.78
C ALA A 95 -9.32 5.15 2.10
N VAL A 96 -8.16 4.95 2.72
CA VAL A 96 -8.03 4.33 4.03
C VAL A 96 -6.93 5.07 4.80
N ARG A 97 -7.29 5.66 5.94
CA ARG A 97 -6.35 6.28 6.87
C ARG A 97 -6.07 5.30 8.00
N THR A 98 -4.82 4.90 8.13
CA THR A 98 -4.36 4.02 9.22
C THR A 98 -3.36 4.77 10.08
N ASP A 99 -3.64 4.84 11.38
CA ASP A 99 -2.65 5.30 12.36
C ASP A 99 -1.63 4.17 12.59
N MET A 100 -0.37 4.45 12.29
CA MET A 100 0.74 3.50 12.41
C MET A 100 1.50 3.67 13.75
N GLY A 101 1.08 4.60 14.60
CA GLY A 101 1.72 4.90 15.88
C GLY A 101 3.11 5.54 15.75
N ASP A 102 3.90 5.46 16.81
CA ASP A 102 5.29 5.94 16.89
C ASP A 102 6.33 4.92 16.39
N GLY A 103 5.86 3.83 15.78
CA GLY A 103 6.67 2.71 15.33
C GLY A 103 7.74 3.10 14.29
N GLU A 104 8.90 2.45 14.37
CA GLU A 104 10.01 2.69 13.45
C GLU A 104 9.65 2.44 11.98
N LYS A 105 10.30 3.25 11.13
CA LYS A 105 10.34 3.23 9.66
C LYS A 105 10.01 1.85 9.06
N HIS A 106 8.82 1.76 8.45
CA HIS A 106 8.32 0.52 7.85
C HIS A 106 9.18 0.04 6.68
N ARG A 107 9.35 -1.29 6.61
CA ARG A 107 10.01 -1.99 5.51
C ARG A 107 8.91 -2.58 4.62
N LEU A 108 8.49 -1.86 3.58
CA LEU A 108 7.46 -2.26 2.60
C LEU A 108 7.92 -3.27 1.53
N LEU A 109 9.21 -3.59 1.44
CA LEU A 109 9.71 -4.60 0.50
C LEU A 109 9.79 -5.97 1.17
N LEU A 110 8.69 -6.71 1.12
CA LEU A 110 8.61 -8.07 1.62
C LEU A 110 8.49 -9.01 0.43
N THR A 111 9.47 -9.89 0.23
CA THR A 111 9.41 -10.99 -0.75
C THR A 111 9.30 -12.34 -0.04
N GLY A 112 8.80 -13.36 -0.74
CA GLY A 112 8.65 -14.71 -0.19
C GLY A 112 7.73 -14.79 1.03
N GLU A 113 8.12 -15.58 2.02
CA GLU A 113 7.31 -15.86 3.22
C GLU A 113 7.11 -14.65 4.14
N ILE A 114 7.97 -13.63 4.01
CA ILE A 114 7.85 -12.39 4.80
C ILE A 114 6.59 -11.61 4.38
N TYR A 115 6.14 -11.73 3.13
CA TYR A 115 4.94 -11.05 2.64
C TYR A 115 3.68 -11.46 3.39
N LYS A 116 3.61 -12.71 3.86
CA LYS A 116 2.48 -13.23 4.63
C LYS A 116 2.40 -12.66 6.05
N LEU A 117 3.47 -12.05 6.56
CA LEU A 117 3.42 -11.34 7.84
C LEU A 117 2.50 -10.13 7.77
N TRP A 118 2.37 -9.50 6.60
CA TRP A 118 1.57 -8.29 6.43
C TRP A 118 0.07 -8.58 6.45
N HIS A 119 -0.38 -9.61 5.72
CA HIS A 119 -1.77 -10.06 5.80
C HIS A 119 -1.88 -11.60 5.77
N PRO A 120 -1.78 -12.27 6.93
CA PRO A 120 -1.75 -13.73 7.07
C PRO A 120 -2.88 -14.50 6.37
N GLN A 121 -4.04 -13.85 6.26
CA GLN A 121 -5.27 -14.44 5.72
C GLN A 121 -5.50 -14.14 4.23
N ALA A 122 -4.64 -13.33 3.58
CA ALA A 122 -4.85 -12.92 2.19
C ALA A 122 -3.59 -13.09 1.32
N HIS A 123 -2.42 -12.75 1.85
CA HIS A 123 -1.17 -12.81 1.11
C HIS A 123 -0.68 -14.26 0.98
N GLN A 124 -0.61 -14.78 -0.24
CA GLN A 124 -0.14 -16.14 -0.49
C GLN A 124 1.31 -16.17 -0.96
N TYR A 125 1.64 -15.35 -1.95
CA TYR A 125 2.91 -15.45 -2.65
C TYR A 125 3.32 -14.11 -3.26
N THR A 126 4.63 -13.89 -3.29
CA THR A 126 5.23 -12.75 -3.98
C THR A 126 6.62 -13.13 -4.45
N TRP A 127 7.01 -12.60 -5.60
CA TRP A 127 8.34 -12.72 -6.16
C TRP A 127 8.67 -11.52 -7.04
N ARG A 128 9.94 -11.41 -7.41
CA ARG A 128 10.43 -10.40 -8.34
C ARG A 128 11.62 -10.95 -9.12
N ASN A 129 12.04 -10.27 -10.17
CA ASN A 129 13.29 -10.64 -10.84
C ASN A 129 14.22 -9.42 -11.00
N PRO A 130 15.46 -9.45 -10.52
CA PRO A 130 16.06 -10.52 -9.70
C PRO A 130 15.41 -10.61 -8.31
N ASP A 131 15.23 -11.82 -7.77
CA ASP A 131 14.64 -12.04 -6.43
C ASP A 131 15.50 -11.39 -5.33
N GLU A 132 16.82 -11.51 -5.47
CA GLU A 132 17.81 -10.82 -4.66
C GLU A 132 18.20 -9.51 -5.36
N LEU A 133 17.71 -8.39 -4.83
CA LEU A 133 18.36 -7.10 -5.07
C LEU A 133 19.35 -6.86 -3.94
N ASP A 134 20.58 -6.55 -4.32
CA ASP A 134 21.52 -5.91 -3.42
C ASP A 134 21.04 -4.48 -3.11
N ILE A 135 20.16 -4.39 -2.12
CA ILE A 135 19.65 -3.13 -1.57
C ILE A 135 20.57 -2.58 -0.47
N THR A 136 21.66 -3.27 -0.14
CA THR A 136 22.54 -2.88 0.97
C THR A 136 23.31 -1.60 0.65
N HIS A 137 23.60 -1.37 -0.62
CA HIS A 137 24.24 -0.15 -1.13
C HIS A 137 23.26 1.01 -1.40
N LYS A 138 21.94 0.82 -1.22
CA LYS A 138 20.94 1.88 -1.43
C LYS A 138 20.74 2.72 -0.17
N SER A 139 21.00 4.01 -0.30
CA SER A 139 21.05 4.97 0.81
C SER A 139 19.68 5.35 1.36
N SER A 140 18.67 5.44 0.49
CA SER A 140 17.29 5.77 0.86
C SER A 140 16.38 4.56 0.76
N TYR A 141 15.24 4.63 1.45
CA TYR A 141 14.21 3.60 1.38
C TYR A 141 13.55 3.54 -0.03
N ALA A 142 13.32 4.70 -0.64
CA ALA A 142 12.74 4.85 -1.99
C ALA A 142 13.58 4.17 -3.08
N GLU A 143 14.92 4.30 -3.02
CA GLU A 143 15.86 3.67 -3.95
C GLU A 143 15.81 2.13 -3.94
N ARG A 144 15.17 1.53 -2.94
CA ARG A 144 15.07 0.07 -2.80
C ARG A 144 13.91 -0.50 -3.58
N TYR A 145 12.87 0.28 -3.88
CA TYR A 145 11.62 -0.21 -4.48
C TYR A 145 11.19 0.52 -5.76
N ILE A 146 11.52 1.80 -5.95
CA ILE A 146 11.10 2.54 -7.14
C ILE A 146 11.70 1.91 -8.41
N GLY A 147 10.86 1.71 -9.42
CA GLY A 147 11.22 1.06 -10.68
C GLY A 147 11.26 -0.47 -10.61
N ILE A 148 10.78 -1.08 -9.52
CA ILE A 148 10.68 -2.53 -9.34
C ILE A 148 9.24 -2.99 -9.56
N PHE A 149 9.10 -4.16 -10.16
CA PHE A 149 7.83 -4.90 -10.22
C PHE A 149 7.83 -5.97 -9.13
N SER A 150 6.73 -6.05 -8.39
CA SER A 150 6.41 -7.17 -7.52
C SER A 150 5.28 -7.96 -8.17
N PHE A 151 5.46 -9.26 -8.32
CA PHE A 151 4.45 -10.16 -8.83
C PHE A 151 3.85 -10.88 -7.64
N ILE A 152 2.58 -10.65 -7.38
CA ILE A 152 1.90 -11.13 -6.17
C ILE A 152 0.73 -12.02 -6.54
N ASN A 153 0.43 -12.94 -5.63
CA ASN A 153 -0.79 -13.72 -5.63
C ASN A 153 -1.41 -13.59 -4.22
N GLU A 154 -2.62 -13.05 -4.18
CA GLU A 154 -3.31 -12.74 -2.93
C GLU A 154 -4.82 -12.76 -3.09
N TYR A 155 -5.52 -12.86 -1.96
CA TYR A 155 -6.97 -12.75 -1.93
C TYR A 155 -7.41 -11.29 -1.79
N LEU A 156 -8.19 -10.82 -2.76
CA LEU A 156 -8.99 -9.60 -2.65
C LEU A 156 -10.44 -10.01 -2.39
N GLY A 157 -10.85 -9.89 -1.13
CA GLY A 157 -12.10 -10.51 -0.66
C GLY A 157 -12.03 -12.04 -0.81
N SER A 158 -12.97 -12.62 -1.55
CA SER A 158 -13.03 -14.06 -1.81
C SER A 158 -12.26 -14.52 -3.06
N HIS A 159 -11.58 -13.61 -3.78
CA HIS A 159 -10.96 -13.91 -5.06
C HIS A 159 -9.43 -13.94 -4.97
N CYS A 160 -8.84 -15.11 -5.19
CA CYS A 160 -7.40 -15.26 -5.39
C CYS A 160 -7.02 -14.65 -6.75
N THR A 161 -6.14 -13.66 -6.72
CA THR A 161 -5.84 -12.80 -7.87
C THR A 161 -4.34 -12.70 -8.06
N ASP A 162 -3.89 -12.83 -9.30
CA ASP A 162 -2.53 -12.50 -9.71
C ASP A 162 -2.44 -11.01 -10.06
N LEU A 163 -1.47 -10.29 -9.49
CA LEU A 163 -1.27 -8.87 -9.73
C LEU A 163 0.21 -8.56 -9.96
N THR A 164 0.49 -7.62 -10.87
CA THR A 164 1.76 -6.88 -10.90
C THR A 164 1.56 -5.58 -10.15
N VAL A 165 2.46 -5.31 -9.22
CA VAL A 165 2.64 -4.00 -8.58
C VAL A 165 3.89 -3.38 -9.17
N ALA A 166 3.75 -2.31 -9.94
CA ALA A 166 4.82 -1.54 -10.53
C ALA A 166 5.05 -0.27 -9.73
N PHE A 167 6.08 -0.26 -8.88
CA PHE A 167 6.39 0.91 -8.07
C PHE A 167 7.00 2.04 -8.90
N ILE A 168 6.44 3.23 -8.77
CA ILE A 168 6.82 4.43 -9.52
C ILE A 168 7.31 5.53 -8.59
N ASP A 169 8.06 6.49 -9.13
CA ASP A 169 8.38 7.71 -8.38
C ASP A 169 7.10 8.57 -8.25
N PRO A 170 6.77 9.14 -7.08
CA PRO A 170 5.64 10.06 -6.92
C PRO A 170 5.62 11.19 -7.97
N LYS A 171 6.78 11.59 -8.49
CA LYS A 171 6.89 12.57 -9.58
C LYS A 171 6.15 12.17 -10.85
N GLU A 172 5.98 10.87 -11.12
CA GLU A 172 5.19 10.38 -12.26
C GLU A 172 3.70 10.74 -12.14
N LEU A 173 3.21 11.01 -10.93
CA LEU A 173 1.85 11.47 -10.63
C LEU A 173 1.77 13.00 -10.49
N GLY A 174 2.88 13.71 -10.72
CA GLY A 174 3.00 15.15 -10.51
C GLY A 174 3.27 15.56 -9.06
N ILE A 175 3.52 14.61 -8.14
CA ILE A 175 3.77 14.91 -6.73
C ILE A 175 5.21 15.41 -6.55
N GLU A 176 5.34 16.66 -6.14
CA GLU A 176 6.61 17.32 -5.83
C GLU A 176 7.07 17.03 -4.39
N LYS A 177 8.29 16.55 -4.23
CA LYS A 177 8.85 16.15 -2.92
C LYS A 177 9.28 17.36 -2.08
N GLU A 178 9.41 18.51 -2.72
CA GLU A 178 9.81 19.78 -2.11
C GLU A 178 8.84 20.22 -1.00
N LYS A 179 7.55 19.86 -1.10
CA LYS A 179 6.52 20.19 -0.11
C LYS A 179 6.46 19.23 1.08
N TRP A 180 7.12 18.07 1.00
CA TRP A 180 6.99 17.02 2.01
C TRP A 180 7.44 17.42 3.42
N PRO A 181 8.56 18.15 3.62
CA PRO A 181 8.99 18.55 4.95
C PRO A 181 7.97 19.45 5.66
N GLU A 182 7.36 20.39 4.92
CA GLU A 182 6.34 21.31 5.45
C GLU A 182 5.05 20.58 5.84
N MET A 183 4.76 19.48 5.15
CA MET A 183 3.58 18.64 5.37
C MET A 183 3.80 17.49 6.35
N GLY A 184 5.04 17.30 6.85
CA GLY A 184 5.38 16.18 7.71
C GLY A 184 5.34 14.80 7.02
N ILE A 185 5.48 14.77 5.69
CA ILE A 185 5.45 13.54 4.90
C ILE A 185 6.85 12.92 4.88
N GLU A 186 7.01 11.72 5.46
CA GLU A 186 8.30 11.04 5.49
C GLU A 186 8.52 10.16 4.25
N THR A 187 7.45 9.57 3.74
CA THR A 187 7.49 8.69 2.57
C THR A 187 6.15 8.65 1.87
N MET A 188 6.16 8.44 0.56
CA MET A 188 5.01 8.05 -0.23
C MET A 188 5.41 6.85 -1.09
N VAL A 189 4.65 5.76 -0.97
CA VAL A 189 4.77 4.61 -1.87
C VAL A 189 3.72 4.79 -2.96
N CYS A 190 4.15 4.85 -4.22
CA CYS A 190 3.25 4.97 -5.36
C CYS A 190 3.44 3.75 -6.26
N ALA A 191 2.36 3.20 -6.80
CA ALA A 191 2.44 2.07 -7.70
C ALA A 191 1.29 2.05 -8.70
N ARG A 192 1.55 1.47 -9.87
CA ARG A 192 0.52 0.99 -10.79
C ARG A 192 0.27 -0.48 -10.50
N ILE A 193 -1.01 -0.86 -10.36
CA ILE A 193 -1.40 -2.23 -10.03
C ILE A 193 -2.34 -2.76 -11.11
N GLY A 194 -2.06 -3.94 -11.62
CA GLY A 194 -2.84 -4.53 -12.71
C GLY A 194 -2.66 -6.03 -12.81
N THR A 195 -3.52 -6.65 -13.63
CA THR A 195 -3.45 -8.09 -13.92
C THR A 195 -2.20 -8.44 -14.75
N PRO A 196 -1.83 -9.74 -14.85
CA PRO A 196 -0.79 -10.19 -15.77
C PRO A 196 -0.94 -9.68 -17.20
N ASP A 197 -2.16 -9.59 -17.70
CA ASP A 197 -2.42 -9.16 -19.06
C ASP A 197 -2.27 -7.65 -19.21
N THR A 198 -2.76 -6.88 -18.23
CA THR A 198 -2.54 -5.42 -18.17
C THR A 198 -1.04 -5.10 -18.16
N ALA A 199 -0.27 -5.76 -17.29
CA ALA A 199 1.16 -5.52 -17.16
C ALA A 199 1.95 -5.87 -18.43
N ARG A 200 1.46 -6.82 -19.25
CA ARG A 200 2.05 -7.20 -20.53
C ARG A 200 1.67 -6.26 -21.68
N ALA A 201 0.42 -5.82 -21.71
CA ALA A 201 -0.11 -4.92 -22.74
C ALA A 201 0.50 -3.50 -22.63
N GLY A 202 1.03 -3.16 -21.45
CA GLY A 202 1.44 -1.80 -21.12
C GLY A 202 0.37 -1.13 -20.29
N TRP A 203 0.79 -0.22 -19.41
CA TRP A 203 -0.11 0.53 -18.55
C TRP A 203 -0.85 1.58 -19.38
N GLU A 204 -2.10 1.31 -19.73
CA GLU A 204 -3.02 2.32 -20.27
C GLU A 204 -3.61 3.16 -19.12
N GLU A 205 -3.89 4.44 -19.37
CA GLU A 205 -4.61 5.32 -18.45
C GLU A 205 -6.00 4.71 -18.18
N GLY A 206 -6.17 4.01 -17.05
CA GLY A 206 -7.46 3.41 -16.67
C GLY A 206 -7.38 2.09 -15.89
N VAL A 207 -6.23 1.42 -15.84
CA VAL A 207 -6.04 0.21 -15.01
C VAL A 207 -5.02 0.51 -13.91
N GLU A 208 -5.43 1.36 -12.96
CA GLU A 208 -4.55 1.85 -11.90
C GLU A 208 -5.28 1.82 -10.56
N VAL A 209 -4.89 0.90 -9.69
CA VAL A 209 -5.10 1.08 -8.25
C VAL A 209 -3.85 1.73 -7.70
N GLU A 210 -3.94 3.02 -7.40
CA GLU A 210 -2.88 3.80 -6.78
C GLU A 210 -3.02 3.69 -5.26
N VAL A 211 -2.16 2.92 -4.61
CA VAL A 211 -2.09 2.90 -3.14
C VAL A 211 -1.00 3.84 -2.70
N LEU A 212 -1.40 5.04 -2.26
CA LEU A 212 -0.49 6.03 -1.67
C LEU A 212 -0.46 5.89 -0.15
N VAL A 213 0.55 5.21 0.38
CA VAL A 213 0.80 5.22 1.83
C VAL A 213 1.75 6.37 2.14
N ALA A 214 1.19 7.48 2.64
CA ALA A 214 1.96 8.54 3.25
C ALA A 214 2.23 8.18 4.71
N GLY A 215 3.48 7.79 5.02
CA GLY A 215 3.91 7.73 6.41
C GLY A 215 4.16 9.15 6.90
N SER A 216 3.23 9.74 7.66
CA SER A 216 3.47 11.01 8.34
C SER A 216 3.82 10.77 9.80
N ARG A 217 4.94 11.33 10.26
CA ARG A 217 5.14 11.50 11.70
C ARG A 217 4.26 12.66 12.14
N GLY A 218 3.21 12.36 12.90
CA GLY A 218 2.40 13.37 13.59
C GLY A 218 1.81 14.44 12.68
N ARG A 219 0.59 14.21 12.19
CA ARG A 219 -0.35 15.33 12.03
C ARG A 219 -0.69 15.81 13.44
N GLY A 220 0.17 16.68 13.96
CA GLY A 220 -0.04 17.41 15.20
C GLY A 220 -1.21 18.38 15.04
N GLU A 221 -2.43 17.87 15.16
CA GLU A 221 -3.44 18.60 15.91
C GLU A 221 -3.52 17.94 17.28
N GLY A 222 -2.94 18.63 18.27
CA GLY A 222 -3.19 18.29 19.65
C GLY A 222 -4.68 18.42 19.91
N PHE A 223 -5.30 17.33 20.34
CA PHE A 223 -6.49 17.46 21.18
C PHE A 223 -5.99 17.60 22.63
N ASP A 224 -5.80 18.84 23.07
CA ASP A 224 -5.97 19.16 24.48
C ASP A 224 -7.47 19.02 24.78
N GLY A 225 -7.81 17.88 25.36
CA GLY A 225 -9.06 17.65 26.05
C GLY A 225 -8.74 17.07 27.40
N SER A 226 -7.98 17.80 28.21
CA SER A 226 -8.01 17.58 29.65
C SER A 226 -9.45 17.68 30.15
N LEU A 227 -10.02 16.55 30.55
CA LEU A 227 -11.04 16.50 31.60
C LEU A 227 -10.58 15.45 32.61
N ARG A 228 -9.83 15.94 33.60
CA ARG A 228 -9.78 15.32 34.91
C ARG A 228 -11.05 15.69 35.69
N ASP A 229 -11.41 14.74 36.53
CA ASP A 229 -12.21 14.78 37.74
C ASP A 229 -13.74 14.72 37.62
N GLY A 230 -14.23 13.65 38.25
CA GLY A 230 -15.60 13.32 38.56
C GLY A 230 -15.63 11.96 39.25
N ASP A 231 -14.97 11.86 40.41
CA ASP A 231 -15.36 10.90 41.45
C ASP A 231 -16.88 11.08 41.70
N GLU A 232 -17.64 9.99 41.72
CA GLU A 232 -18.60 9.64 42.79
C GLU A 232 -19.47 8.42 42.41
N SER A 233 -19.44 7.43 43.32
CA SER A 233 -20.22 6.18 43.47
C SER A 233 -19.93 4.97 42.58
#